data_AF-A0A516NMX8-F1
#
_entry.id   AF-A0A516NMX8-F1
#
_cell.length_a   1.000
_cell.length_b   1.000
_cell.length_c   1.000
_cell.angle_alpha   90.00
_cell.angle_beta   90.00
_cell.angle_gamma   90.00
#
_symmetry.space_group_name_H-M   'P 1'
#
loop_
_entity.id
_entity.type
_entity.pdbx_description
1 polymer ?
#
loop_
_entity_poly.entity_id
_entity_poly.type
_entity_poly.pdbx_seq_one_letter_code
_entity_poly.pdbx_strand_id
1 'polypeptide(L)'
;MTGTSPARYDRSVLLGAYLDAVGEFSTLGGKTGVEAEAAYASWSPDAVIRSKAHLAYLAGLEKLFGVDLGLPDPMSGSGDMRRRVLLTLLLKAARSYRAIGTPLDGYMEASLLVRAMEDAGIADAVTDGCARMQSPARTLRQQHLEVLDTVLAGLLGERADASYELDDPVAAEIVVPEPWDPWAV
;
A
#
# COMPACT_ATOMS: atom_id res chain seq x y z
N MET A 1 -21.82 1.25 4.55
CA MET A 1 -21.72 2.67 4.14
C MET A 1 -20.85 2.71 2.90
N THR A 2 -21.34 3.33 1.83
CA THR A 2 -20.81 3.28 0.47
C THR A 2 -19.38 3.84 0.37
N GLY A 3 -18.42 3.03 -0.09
CA GLY A 3 -17.10 3.50 -0.51
C GLY A 3 -17.29 4.54 -1.61
N THR A 4 -16.99 5.80 -1.31
CA THR A 4 -17.19 6.89 -2.25
C THR A 4 -15.99 6.91 -3.19
N SER A 5 -16.18 6.53 -4.45
CA SER A 5 -15.13 6.68 -5.47
C SER A 5 -14.65 8.14 -5.49
N PRO A 6 -13.33 8.38 -5.62
CA PRO A 6 -12.83 9.75 -5.67
C PRO A 6 -13.43 10.45 -6.89
N ALA A 7 -13.84 11.71 -6.71
CA ALA A 7 -14.41 12.50 -7.81
C ALA A 7 -13.39 12.78 -8.93
N ARG A 8 -12.10 12.59 -8.65
CA ARG A 8 -10.96 12.83 -9.54
C ARG A 8 -9.85 11.83 -9.26
N TYR A 9 -9.33 11.23 -10.31
CA TYR A 9 -8.12 10.41 -10.29
C TYR A 9 -6.93 11.28 -10.69
N ASP A 10 -5.98 11.44 -9.78
CA ASP A 10 -4.69 12.08 -10.02
C ASP A 10 -3.53 11.16 -9.58
N ARG A 11 -2.30 11.62 -9.76
CA ARG A 11 -1.10 10.86 -9.37
C ARG A 11 -1.10 10.41 -7.91
N SER A 12 -1.69 11.19 -7.00
CA SER A 12 -1.76 10.83 -5.58
C SER A 12 -2.67 9.62 -5.34
N VAL A 13 -3.76 9.50 -6.12
CA VAL A 13 -4.65 8.33 -6.06
C VAL A 13 -3.93 7.08 -6.58
N LEU A 14 -3.19 7.20 -7.69
CA LEU A 14 -2.35 6.11 -8.21
C LEU A 14 -1.29 5.68 -7.20
N LEU A 15 -0.61 6.64 -6.55
CA LEU A 15 0.39 6.35 -5.53
C LEU A 15 -0.23 5.64 -4.31
N GLY A 16 -1.40 6.07 -3.85
CA GLY A 16 -2.14 5.41 -2.77
C GLY A 16 -2.47 3.96 -3.11
N ALA A 17 -3.05 3.73 -4.29
CA ALA A 17 -3.38 2.38 -4.76
C ALA A 17 -2.14 1.48 -4.86
N TYR A 18 -1.00 2.02 -5.33
CA TYR A 18 0.26 1.29 -5.38
C TYR A 18 0.75 0.90 -3.99
N LEU A 19 0.69 1.81 -3.01
CA LEU A 19 1.09 1.53 -1.63
C LEU A 19 0.22 0.46 -0.98
N ASP A 20 -1.09 0.47 -1.23
CA ASP A 20 -2.01 -0.55 -0.74
C ASP A 20 -1.69 -1.92 -1.34
N ALA A 21 -1.50 -1.99 -2.66
CA ALA A 21 -1.13 -3.21 -3.37
C ALA A 21 0.22 -3.79 -2.88
N VAL A 22 1.23 -2.94 -2.62
CA VAL A 22 2.51 -3.39 -2.02
C VAL A 22 2.29 -4.03 -0.65
N GLY A 23 1.35 -3.51 0.14
CA GLY A 23 0.99 -4.08 1.43
C GLY A 23 0.41 -5.46 1.38
N GLU A 24 -0.63 -5.59 0.58
CA GLU A 24 -1.31 -6.86 0.38
C GLU A 24 -0.39 -7.90 -0.25
N PHE A 25 0.60 -7.47 -1.04
CA PHE A 25 1.63 -8.38 -1.53
C PHE A 25 2.62 -8.82 -0.42
N SER A 26 2.97 -7.91 0.49
CA SER A 26 3.84 -8.21 1.63
C SER A 26 3.16 -9.12 2.67
N THR A 27 1.86 -8.97 2.93
CA THR A 27 1.09 -9.85 3.83
C THR A 27 1.00 -11.29 3.31
N LEU A 28 0.98 -11.47 1.98
CA LEU A 28 1.06 -12.78 1.31
C LEU A 28 2.50 -13.36 1.25
N GLY A 29 3.45 -12.80 1.99
CA GLY A 29 4.81 -13.33 2.11
C GLY A 29 5.68 -13.15 0.86
N GLY A 30 5.32 -12.21 -0.03
CA GLY A 30 6.10 -11.88 -1.23
C GLY A 30 6.17 -13.01 -2.26
N LYS A 31 5.30 -14.01 -2.19
CA LYS A 31 5.19 -15.09 -3.16
C LYS A 31 3.99 -14.85 -4.07
N THR A 32 4.21 -14.82 -5.38
CA THR A 32 3.13 -14.95 -6.37
C THR A 32 3.08 -16.35 -6.92
N GLY A 33 1.86 -16.85 -7.14
CA GLY A 33 1.61 -18.13 -7.78
C GLY A 33 0.48 -18.89 -7.10
N VAL A 34 -0.05 -19.88 -7.82
CA VAL A 34 -1.20 -20.71 -7.41
C VAL A 34 -0.96 -21.37 -6.05
N GLU A 35 0.29 -21.71 -5.71
CA GLU A 35 0.64 -22.38 -4.45
C GLU A 35 0.65 -21.44 -3.23
N ALA A 36 1.09 -20.18 -3.40
CA ALA A 36 1.06 -19.19 -2.33
C ALA A 36 -0.38 -18.77 -2.03
N GLU A 37 -1.17 -18.61 -3.09
CA GLU A 37 -2.59 -18.28 -2.99
C GLU A 37 -3.38 -19.42 -2.32
N ALA A 38 -3.13 -20.68 -2.67
CA ALA A 38 -3.78 -21.83 -2.05
C ALA A 38 -3.39 -22.00 -0.56
N ALA A 39 -2.12 -21.77 -0.21
CA ALA A 39 -1.66 -21.82 1.18
C ALA A 39 -2.29 -20.73 2.04
N TYR A 40 -2.33 -19.48 1.56
CA TYR A 40 -2.91 -18.35 2.30
C TYR A 40 -4.44 -18.38 2.33
N ALA A 41 -5.11 -18.80 1.25
CA ALA A 41 -6.56 -18.91 1.21
C ALA A 41 -7.11 -19.87 2.28
N SER A 42 -6.33 -20.89 2.68
CA SER A 42 -6.71 -21.80 3.77
C SER A 42 -6.74 -21.16 5.16
N TRP A 43 -6.02 -20.05 5.36
CA TRP A 43 -5.86 -19.40 6.67
C TRP A 43 -6.59 -18.05 6.74
N SER A 44 -6.72 -17.33 5.62
CA SER A 44 -7.52 -16.12 5.52
C SER A 44 -8.05 -15.92 4.08
N PRO A 45 -9.20 -16.52 3.72
CA PRO A 45 -9.85 -16.31 2.43
C PRO A 45 -10.08 -14.82 2.11
N ASP A 46 -10.46 -14.04 3.12
CA ASP A 46 -10.73 -12.61 2.95
C ASP A 46 -9.47 -11.83 2.56
N ALA A 47 -8.28 -12.22 3.03
CA ALA A 47 -7.01 -11.59 2.63
C ALA A 47 -6.70 -11.76 1.15
N VAL A 48 -7.00 -12.93 0.60
CA VAL A 48 -6.80 -13.18 -0.83
C VAL A 48 -7.78 -12.36 -1.66
N ILE A 49 -9.05 -12.28 -1.25
CA ILE A 49 -10.07 -11.47 -1.94
C ILE A 49 -9.67 -9.99 -1.95
N ARG A 50 -9.23 -9.45 -0.81
CA ARG A 50 -8.77 -8.06 -0.71
C ARG A 50 -7.54 -7.78 -1.56
N SER A 51 -6.53 -8.64 -1.48
CA SER A 51 -5.31 -8.49 -2.29
C SER A 51 -5.66 -8.43 -3.79
N LYS A 52 -6.56 -9.30 -4.26
CA LYS A 52 -7.06 -9.25 -5.65
C LYS A 52 -7.80 -7.95 -5.96
N ALA A 53 -8.64 -7.45 -5.06
CA ALA A 53 -9.35 -6.20 -5.26
C ALA A 53 -8.39 -5.00 -5.39
N HIS A 54 -7.39 -4.90 -4.51
CA HIS A 54 -6.37 -3.83 -4.58
C HIS A 54 -5.50 -3.92 -5.84
N LEU A 55 -5.13 -5.13 -6.28
CA LEU A 55 -4.39 -5.33 -7.53
C LEU A 55 -5.22 -4.98 -8.76
N ALA A 56 -6.51 -5.34 -8.78
CA ALA A 56 -7.43 -4.98 -9.87
C ALA A 56 -7.65 -3.46 -9.94
N TYR A 57 -7.79 -2.80 -8.79
CA TYR A 57 -7.89 -1.35 -8.69
C TYR A 57 -6.64 -0.66 -9.22
N LEU A 58 -5.46 -1.11 -8.81
CA LEU A 58 -4.18 -0.61 -9.31
C LEU A 58 -4.06 -0.79 -10.83
N ALA A 59 -4.41 -1.97 -11.37
CA ALA A 59 -4.36 -2.24 -12.80
C ALA A 59 -5.28 -1.31 -13.61
N GLY A 60 -6.45 -0.97 -13.05
CA GLY A 60 -7.35 0.03 -13.64
C GLY A 60 -6.71 1.42 -13.73
N LEU A 61 -6.06 1.86 -12.66
CA LEU A 61 -5.35 3.15 -12.63
C LEU A 61 -4.10 3.15 -13.52
N GLU A 62 -3.35 2.06 -13.57
CA GLU A 62 -2.23 1.85 -14.49
C GLU A 62 -2.67 2.01 -15.96
N LYS A 63 -3.80 1.42 -16.34
CA LYS A 63 -4.42 1.61 -17.67
C LYS A 63 -4.80 3.08 -17.92
N LEU A 64 -5.42 3.74 -16.94
CA LEU A 64 -5.85 5.13 -17.03
C LEU A 64 -4.68 6.11 -17.25
N PHE A 65 -3.61 5.95 -16.48
CA PHE A 65 -2.38 6.76 -16.59
C PHE A 65 -1.45 6.26 -17.71
N GLY A 66 -1.75 5.11 -18.30
CA GLY A 66 -0.94 4.43 -19.31
C GLY A 66 0.49 4.14 -18.84
N VAL A 67 0.61 3.59 -17.63
CA VAL A 67 1.85 3.18 -16.97
C VAL A 67 1.71 1.74 -16.48
N ASP A 68 2.82 1.02 -16.34
CA ASP A 68 2.88 -0.33 -15.76
C ASP A 68 3.92 -0.33 -14.63
N LEU A 69 3.48 -0.37 -13.38
CA LEU A 69 4.36 -0.28 -12.21
C LEU A 69 5.00 -1.64 -11.86
N GLY A 70 4.71 -2.70 -12.61
CA GLY A 70 5.46 -3.95 -12.59
C GLY A 70 5.40 -4.69 -11.26
N LEU A 71 4.30 -4.57 -10.50
CA LEU A 71 4.08 -5.46 -9.35
C LEU A 71 3.66 -6.85 -9.85
N PRO A 72 4.24 -7.94 -9.31
CA PRO A 72 5.18 -8.02 -8.18
C PRO A 72 6.67 -7.91 -8.54
N ASP A 73 7.03 -8.08 -9.82
CA ASP A 73 8.42 -8.18 -10.27
C ASP A 73 8.76 -7.08 -11.29
N PRO A 74 9.30 -5.93 -10.85
CA PRO A 74 9.64 -4.82 -11.74
C PRO A 74 10.80 -5.17 -12.70
N MET A 75 11.49 -6.29 -12.50
CA MET A 75 12.58 -6.77 -13.36
C MET A 75 12.11 -7.74 -14.46
N SER A 76 10.90 -8.29 -14.34
CA SER A 76 10.33 -9.27 -15.29
C SER A 76 9.88 -8.67 -16.62
N GLY A 77 9.72 -7.34 -16.69
CA GLY A 77 9.22 -6.64 -17.88
C GLY A 77 10.26 -6.42 -18.99
N SER A 78 9.79 -6.21 -20.22
CA SER A 78 10.59 -5.91 -21.42
C SER A 78 11.01 -4.43 -21.57
N GLY A 79 11.09 -3.69 -20.46
CA GLY A 79 11.44 -2.25 -20.47
C GLY A 79 12.94 -1.96 -20.49
N ASP A 80 13.31 -0.69 -20.75
CA ASP A 80 14.70 -0.23 -20.66
C ASP A 80 15.26 -0.29 -19.22
N MET A 81 16.59 -0.28 -19.09
CA MET A 81 17.25 -0.40 -17.79
C MET A 81 16.89 0.74 -16.83
N ARG A 82 16.72 1.97 -17.35
CA ARG A 82 16.41 3.15 -16.54
C ARG A 82 15.06 2.97 -15.86
N ARG A 83 14.04 2.54 -16.60
CA ARG A 83 12.70 2.27 -16.09
C ARG A 83 12.72 1.19 -15.01
N ARG A 84 13.44 0.09 -15.22
CA ARG A 84 13.56 -0.99 -14.22
C ARG A 84 14.20 -0.52 -12.91
N VAL A 85 15.22 0.34 -13.00
CA VAL A 85 15.86 0.94 -11.82
C VAL A 85 14.88 1.83 -11.06
N LEU A 86 14.10 2.67 -11.77
CA LEU A 86 13.10 3.54 -11.14
C LEU A 86 11.96 2.74 -10.50
N LEU A 87 11.46 1.69 -11.16
CA LEU A 87 10.45 0.80 -10.58
C LEU A 87 10.97 0.04 -9.36
N THR A 88 12.22 -0.41 -9.40
CA THR A 88 12.87 -1.05 -8.25
C THR A 88 13.00 -0.07 -7.09
N LEU A 89 13.40 1.18 -7.35
CA LEU A 89 13.47 2.23 -6.35
C LEU A 89 12.09 2.53 -5.76
N LEU A 90 11.06 2.65 -6.60
CA LEU A 90 9.66 2.86 -6.18
C LEU A 90 9.20 1.76 -5.23
N LEU A 91 9.41 0.49 -5.61
CA LEU A 91 9.04 -0.67 -4.78
C LEU A 91 9.79 -0.69 -3.44
N LYS A 92 11.10 -0.40 -3.44
CA LYS A 92 11.91 -0.37 -2.22
C LYS A 92 11.49 0.78 -1.31
N ALA A 93 11.24 1.96 -1.86
CA ALA A 93 10.74 3.11 -1.12
C ALA A 93 9.34 2.84 -0.54
N ALA A 94 8.46 2.16 -1.28
CA ALA A 94 7.13 1.80 -0.80
C ALA A 94 7.19 0.80 0.36
N ARG A 95 8.05 -0.21 0.27
CA ARG A 95 8.30 -1.15 1.37
C ARG A 95 8.89 -0.43 2.59
N SER A 96 9.84 0.47 2.38
CA SER A 96 10.41 1.29 3.46
C SER A 96 9.34 2.16 4.12
N TYR A 97 8.52 2.85 3.34
CA TYR A 97 7.39 3.66 3.82
C TYR A 97 6.46 2.86 4.73
N ARG A 98 6.07 1.66 4.29
CA ARG A 98 5.17 0.77 5.05
C ARG A 98 5.79 0.19 6.31
N ALA A 99 7.11 0.08 6.37
CA ALA A 99 7.83 -0.40 7.55
C ALA A 99 8.00 0.68 8.62
N ILE A 100 7.74 1.96 8.31
CA ILE A 100 7.76 3.03 9.30
C ILE A 100 6.56 2.87 10.22
N GLY A 101 6.81 2.69 11.51
CA GLY A 101 5.78 2.52 12.52
C GLY A 101 6.34 2.53 13.94
N THR A 102 5.45 2.29 14.89
CA THR A 102 5.83 2.01 16.28
C THR A 102 5.83 0.49 16.53
N PRO A 103 6.53 -0.01 17.56
CA PRO A 103 6.44 -1.41 17.95
C PRO A 103 5.01 -1.90 18.29
N LEU A 104 4.07 -0.99 18.55
CA LEU A 104 2.67 -1.32 18.81
C LEU A 104 1.85 -1.47 17.52
N ASP A 105 2.38 -1.06 16.36
CA ASP A 105 1.68 -1.16 15.08
C ASP A 105 1.56 -2.65 14.69
N GLY A 106 0.34 -3.12 14.41
CA GLY A 106 0.09 -4.49 13.94
C GLY A 106 -0.11 -5.56 15.03
N TYR A 107 -0.12 -5.20 16.31
CA TYR A 107 -0.51 -6.13 17.37
C TYR A 107 -2.02 -6.35 17.40
N MET A 108 -2.47 -7.53 16.93
CA MET A 108 -3.88 -7.94 16.92
C MET A 108 -4.48 -8.10 18.32
N GLU A 109 -3.67 -8.46 19.32
CA GLU A 109 -4.11 -8.74 20.69
C GLU A 109 -3.63 -7.65 21.66
N ALA A 110 -3.97 -6.40 21.34
CA ALA A 110 -3.55 -5.24 22.11
C ALA A 110 -3.86 -5.38 23.62
N SER A 111 -4.94 -6.07 23.99
CA SER A 111 -5.32 -6.31 25.39
C SER A 111 -4.40 -7.29 26.13
N LEU A 112 -3.88 -8.32 25.47
CA LEU A 112 -2.92 -9.26 26.09
C LEU A 112 -1.53 -8.64 26.22
N LEU A 113 -1.11 -7.88 25.20
CA LEU A 113 0.15 -7.14 25.24
C LEU A 113 0.14 -6.11 26.37
N VAL A 114 -0.94 -5.32 26.49
CA VAL A 114 -1.08 -4.32 27.56
C VAL A 114 -1.01 -4.97 28.93
N ARG A 115 -1.76 -6.05 29.18
CA ARG A 115 -1.70 -6.78 30.45
C ARG A 115 -0.29 -7.29 30.77
N ALA A 116 0.40 -7.86 29.79
CA ALA A 116 1.78 -8.33 29.99
C ALA A 116 2.74 -7.18 30.33
N MET A 117 2.56 -6.00 29.74
CA MET A 117 3.34 -4.81 30.07
C MET A 117 3.01 -4.25 31.46
N GLU A 118 1.74 -4.29 31.87
CA GLU A 118 1.27 -3.90 33.20
C GLU A 118 1.84 -4.83 34.28
N ASP A 119 1.75 -6.14 34.07
CA ASP A 119 2.31 -7.17 34.97
C ASP A 119 3.84 -7.03 35.13
N ALA A 120 4.52 -6.62 34.06
CA ALA A 120 5.97 -6.35 34.08
C ALA A 120 6.33 -4.95 34.63
N GLY A 121 5.35 -4.09 34.91
CA GLY A 121 5.56 -2.73 35.40
C GLY A 121 6.23 -1.79 34.40
N ILE A 122 6.10 -2.06 33.09
CA ILE A 122 6.74 -1.28 32.00
C ILE A 122 5.75 -0.56 31.08
N ALA A 123 4.43 -0.73 31.29
CA ALA A 123 3.38 -0.22 30.40
C ALA A 123 3.51 1.28 30.08
N ASP A 124 3.66 2.12 31.12
CA ASP A 124 3.78 3.57 30.94
C ASP A 124 5.04 3.94 30.16
N ALA A 125 6.20 3.35 30.53
CA ALA A 125 7.47 3.64 29.89
C ALA A 125 7.49 3.25 28.40
N VAL A 126 6.87 2.11 28.05
CA VAL A 126 6.73 1.63 26.67
C VAL A 126 5.76 2.52 25.90
N THR A 127 4.61 2.86 26.47
CA THR A 127 3.60 3.72 25.85
C THR A 127 4.16 5.12 25.57
N ASP A 128 4.83 5.72 26.54
CA ASP A 128 5.51 7.01 26.38
C ASP A 128 6.61 6.94 25.31
N GLY A 129 7.37 5.85 25.28
CA GLY A 129 8.34 5.57 24.23
C GLY A 129 7.70 5.56 22.85
N CYS A 130 6.57 4.86 22.70
CA CYS A 130 5.83 4.79 21.44
C CYS A 130 5.22 6.13 21.04
N ALA A 131 4.66 6.88 21.99
CA ALA A 131 4.14 8.22 21.76
C ALA A 131 5.24 9.17 21.22
N ARG A 132 6.45 9.12 21.78
CA ARG A 132 7.60 9.90 21.28
C ARG A 132 8.03 9.51 19.86
N MET A 133 7.80 8.26 19.44
CA MET A 133 8.11 7.80 18.08
C MET A 133 7.09 8.25 17.03
N GLN A 134 5.86 8.60 17.41
CA GLN A 134 4.78 8.94 16.47
C GLN A 134 5.11 10.16 15.59
N SER A 135 5.61 11.24 16.19
CA SER A 135 5.92 12.47 15.43
C SER A 135 7.10 12.29 14.45
N PRO A 136 8.24 11.71 14.86
CA PRO A 136 9.30 11.32 13.92
C PRO A 136 8.82 10.36 12.83
N ALA A 137 8.02 9.34 13.19
CA ALA A 137 7.47 8.39 12.22
C ALA A 137 6.58 9.08 11.18
N ARG A 138 5.70 10.00 11.61
CA ARG A 138 4.87 10.80 10.70
C ARG A 138 5.71 11.65 9.75
N THR A 139 6.76 12.30 10.28
CA THR A 139 7.68 13.11 9.48
C THR A 139 8.41 12.26 8.43
N LEU A 140 8.92 11.10 8.84
CA LEU A 140 9.63 10.20 7.95
C LEU A 140 8.71 9.60 6.87
N ARG A 141 7.45 9.30 7.22
CA ARG A 141 6.42 8.88 6.26
C ARG A 141 6.17 9.94 5.21
N GLN A 142 6.04 11.20 5.61
CA GLN A 142 5.86 12.32 4.67
C GLN A 142 7.04 12.45 3.70
N GLN A 143 8.28 12.37 4.21
CA GLN A 143 9.48 12.42 3.37
C GLN A 143 9.55 11.24 2.39
N HIS A 144 9.11 10.05 2.79
CA HIS A 144 9.02 8.91 1.88
C HIS A 144 7.96 9.13 0.81
N LEU A 145 6.81 9.72 1.14
CA LEU A 145 5.77 10.06 0.15
C LEU A 145 6.30 11.05 -0.88
N GLU A 146 7.09 12.05 -0.48
CA GLU A 146 7.72 13.00 -1.41
C GLU A 146 8.67 12.30 -2.38
N VAL A 147 9.49 11.37 -1.88
CA VAL A 147 10.38 10.55 -2.73
C VAL A 147 9.58 9.67 -3.68
N LEU A 148 8.55 8.99 -3.17
CA LEU A 148 7.68 8.12 -3.97
C LEU A 148 6.95 8.89 -5.07
N ASP A 149 6.39 10.07 -4.74
CA ASP A 149 5.72 10.94 -5.69
C ASP A 149 6.67 11.44 -6.77
N THR A 150 7.90 11.83 -6.39
CA THR A 150 8.95 12.25 -7.33
C THR A 150 9.32 11.13 -8.30
N VAL A 151 9.51 9.90 -7.80
CA VAL A 151 9.83 8.74 -8.64
C VAL A 151 8.67 8.41 -9.57
N LEU A 152 7.43 8.45 -9.06
CA LEU A 152 6.23 8.17 -9.86
C LEU A 152 6.02 9.23 -10.95
N ALA A 153 6.20 10.52 -10.64
CA ALA A 153 6.18 11.59 -11.64
C ALA A 153 7.20 11.34 -12.76
N GLY A 154 8.43 10.94 -12.39
CA GLY A 154 9.46 10.56 -13.37
C GLY A 154 9.10 9.35 -14.24
N LEU A 155 8.33 8.39 -13.71
CA LEU A 155 7.82 7.23 -14.46
C LEU A 155 6.66 7.60 -15.40
N LEU A 156 5.83 8.57 -15.02
CA LEU A 156 4.70 9.06 -15.80
C LEU A 156 5.12 10.01 -16.93
N GLY A 157 6.26 10.70 -16.78
CA GLY A 157 6.76 11.65 -17.78
C GLY A 157 5.75 12.78 -18.00
N GLU A 158 5.39 13.04 -19.26
CA GLU A 158 4.41 14.08 -19.63
C GLU A 158 3.02 13.90 -18.99
N ARG A 159 2.69 12.69 -18.52
CA ARG A 159 1.42 12.41 -17.84
C ARG A 159 1.48 12.63 -16.32
N ALA A 160 2.60 13.13 -15.79
CA ALA A 160 2.77 13.28 -14.35
C ALA A 160 1.68 14.15 -13.70
N ASP A 161 1.23 15.19 -14.41
CA ASP A 161 0.20 16.13 -13.92
C ASP A 161 -1.18 15.86 -14.54
N ALA A 162 -1.34 14.71 -15.20
CA ALA A 162 -2.63 14.29 -15.73
C ALA A 162 -3.63 14.04 -14.60
N SER A 163 -4.89 14.38 -14.86
CA SER A 163 -5.98 14.04 -13.97
C SER A 163 -7.24 13.72 -14.76
N TYR A 164 -8.00 12.77 -14.25
CA TYR A 164 -9.16 12.20 -14.91
C TYR A 164 -10.36 12.30 -13.99
N GLU A 165 -11.51 12.65 -14.54
CA GLU A 165 -12.78 12.68 -13.82
C GLU A 165 -13.54 11.36 -14.03
N LEU A 166 -14.55 11.11 -13.18
CA LEU A 166 -15.27 9.83 -13.14
C LEU A 166 -16.12 9.57 -14.40
N ASP A 167 -16.36 10.58 -15.21
CA ASP A 167 -17.04 10.52 -16.51
C ASP A 167 -16.13 10.03 -17.65
N ASP A 168 -14.83 9.84 -17.39
CA ASP A 168 -13.94 9.11 -18.28
C ASP A 168 -14.40 7.63 -18.34
N PRO A 169 -14.70 7.09 -19.53
CA PRO A 169 -15.17 5.71 -19.68
C PRO A 169 -14.15 4.66 -19.16
N VAL A 170 -12.85 4.97 -19.13
CA VAL A 170 -11.84 4.09 -18.53
C VAL A 170 -11.88 4.18 -17.01
N ALA A 171 -12.17 5.36 -16.45
CA ALA A 171 -12.32 5.57 -15.01
C ALA A 171 -13.60 4.91 -14.46
N ALA A 172 -14.66 4.83 -15.27
CA ALA A 172 -15.93 4.19 -14.91
C ALA A 172 -15.82 2.65 -14.75
N GLU A 173 -14.81 2.02 -15.37
CA GLU A 173 -14.52 0.59 -15.21
C GLU A 173 -13.72 0.27 -13.94
N ILE A 174 -13.20 1.29 -13.23
CA ILE A 174 -12.36 1.11 -12.06
C ILE A 174 -13.23 0.84 -10.82
N VAL A 175 -13.13 -0.38 -10.29
CA VAL A 175 -13.81 -0.78 -9.04
C VAL A 175 -12.92 -0.40 -7.86
N VAL A 176 -13.39 0.54 -7.04
CA VAL A 176 -12.71 0.95 -5.80
C VAL A 176 -12.91 -0.15 -4.74
N PRO A 177 -11.83 -0.66 -4.11
CA PRO A 177 -11.95 -1.62 -3.01
C PRO A 177 -12.71 -0.98 -1.84
N GLU A 178 -13.59 -1.73 -1.18
CA GLU A 178 -14.23 -1.20 0.04
C GLU A 178 -13.18 -0.93 1.12
N PRO A 179 -13.27 0.21 1.84
CA PRO A 179 -12.39 0.48 2.97
C PRO A 179 -12.62 -0.60 4.03
N TRP A 180 -11.58 -1.37 4.32
CA TRP A 180 -11.63 -2.37 5.37
C TRP A 180 -11.32 -1.72 6.72
N ASP A 181 -12.31 -1.75 7.62
CA ASP A 181 -12.10 -1.53 9.04
C ASP A 181 -11.87 -2.88 9.74
N PRO A 182 -10.66 -3.19 10.25
CA PRO A 182 -10.42 -4.39 11.05
C PRO A 182 -11.18 -4.39 12.38
N TRP A 183 -11.87 -3.30 12.71
CA TRP A 183 -12.66 -3.09 13.94
C TRP A 183 -14.16 -2.95 13.69
N ALA A 184 -14.64 -3.08 12.44
CA ALA A 184 -16.07 -3.09 12.16
C ALA A 184 -16.70 -4.40 12.65
N VAL A 185 -17.05 -4.41 13.93
CA VAL A 185 -17.98 -5.35 14.56
C VAL A 185 -19.36 -4.70 14.64
#